data_AF-A0ABD2JXB8-F1
#
_entry.id   AF-A0ABD2JXB8-F1
#
_cell.length_a   1.000
_cell.length_b   1.000
_cell.length_c   1.000
_cell.angle_alpha   90.00
_cell.angle_beta   90.00
_cell.angle_gamma   90.00
#
_symmetry.space_group_name_H-M   'P 1'
#
loop_
_entity.id
_entity.type
_entity.pdbx_description
1 polymer ?
#
loop_
_entity_poly.entity_id
_entity_poly.type
_entity_poly.pdbx_seq_one_letter_code
_entity_poly.pdbx_strand_id
1 'polypeptide(L)'
;MNSQQLDDLNSCLNQLLRTIKEDTSEFPPSDLLDEIKQCLDFLANSPKILAKQRAEYISLSWPADLRVVLNRLLRTFNIPEEYVKLCFELSNCAAQSLGADWLKSSDKQFLRLLAILSSGRLRILLDKPEEIDMAQLIACLQLLEYFFGCVEDEQCWMSDDDATFVSKCCQEAAAFVCSYTTACAHQLSDITSRMDLFLVLYRFICAFLSIGGHEIIDVKLLTDALPILTDVCGYCLNQGDASMAWFLLGNLPVFADPLNEALLGLIMKYAELVRHKSDSLSDKIMTAQQISDLMEGLVDRKGWYTEQALADLDQLAKDSHETNGGHLNDLVSRLRTNVKETDQKT
;
A
#
# COMPACT_ATOMS: atom_id res chain seq x y z
N MET A 1 -19.78 9.88 15.57
CA MET A 1 -19.27 10.12 16.94
C MET A 1 -19.42 11.60 17.26
N ASN A 2 -19.88 11.92 18.47
CA ASN A 2 -19.78 13.28 19.00
C ASN A 2 -18.46 13.43 19.80
N SER A 3 -18.08 14.65 20.17
CA SER A 3 -16.84 14.92 20.92
C SER A 3 -16.77 14.13 22.24
N GLN A 4 -17.89 14.02 22.95
CA GLN A 4 -17.95 13.35 24.26
C GLN A 4 -17.57 11.86 24.18
N GLN A 5 -18.10 11.13 23.20
CA GLN A 5 -17.78 9.71 23.02
C GLN A 5 -16.29 9.46 22.76
N LEU A 6 -15.61 10.44 22.16
CA LEU A 6 -14.21 10.37 21.83
C LEU A 6 -13.33 10.70 23.05
N ASP A 7 -13.75 11.69 23.85
CA ASP A 7 -13.12 12.01 25.13
C ASP A 7 -13.23 10.83 26.11
N ASP A 8 -14.40 10.18 26.18
CA ASP A 8 -14.63 9.00 27.02
C ASP A 8 -13.72 7.83 26.60
N LEU A 9 -13.57 7.61 25.29
CA LEU A 9 -12.72 6.56 24.74
C LEU A 9 -11.23 6.82 25.02
N ASN A 10 -10.78 8.06 24.89
CA ASN A 10 -9.42 8.46 25.24
C ASN A 10 -9.15 8.31 26.73
N SER A 11 -10.11 8.67 27.58
CA SER A 11 -10.02 8.47 29.02
C SER A 11 -9.90 6.98 29.36
N CYS A 12 -10.68 6.13 28.70
CA CYS A 12 -10.61 4.67 28.84
C CYS A 12 -9.22 4.13 28.45
N LEU A 13 -8.72 4.48 27.26
CA LEU A 13 -7.39 4.07 26.79
C LEU A 13 -6.28 4.50 27.75
N ASN A 14 -6.32 5.75 28.23
CA ASN A 14 -5.34 6.24 29.20
C ASN A 14 -5.37 5.44 30.51
N GLN A 15 -6.56 5.12 31.01
CA GLN A 15 -6.71 4.34 32.24
C GLN A 15 -6.19 2.92 32.08
N LEU A 16 -6.61 2.21 31.03
CA LEU A 16 -6.18 0.84 30.74
C LEU A 16 -4.67 0.75 30.56
N LEU A 17 -4.10 1.64 29.74
CA LEU A 17 -2.65 1.63 29.45
C LEU A 17 -1.81 2.01 30.67
N ARG A 18 -2.28 2.93 31.50
CA ARG A 18 -1.60 3.28 32.74
C ARG A 18 -1.49 2.07 33.68
N THR A 19 -2.58 1.30 33.83
CA THR A 19 -2.59 0.10 34.67
C THR A 19 -1.56 -0.93 34.22
N ILE A 20 -1.50 -1.24 32.92
CA ILE A 20 -0.59 -2.28 32.41
C ILE A 20 0.85 -1.80 32.17
N LYS A 21 1.06 -0.48 32.08
CA LYS A 21 2.40 0.11 31.96
C LYS A 21 3.15 0.04 33.29
N GLU A 22 2.47 0.31 34.40
CA GLU A 22 3.07 0.35 35.75
C GLU A 22 3.44 -1.06 36.25
N ASP A 23 2.65 -2.08 35.94
CA ASP A 23 2.99 -3.47 36.28
C ASP A 23 3.87 -4.11 35.19
N THR A 24 5.11 -4.45 35.56
CA THR A 24 6.09 -5.13 34.69
C THR A 24 6.41 -6.54 35.16
N SER A 25 5.76 -7.03 36.23
CA SER A 25 6.11 -8.30 36.85
C SER A 25 5.61 -9.51 36.06
N GLU A 26 4.48 -9.36 35.37
CA GLU A 26 3.83 -10.39 34.57
C GLU A 26 3.42 -9.84 33.19
N PHE A 27 3.00 -10.73 32.29
CA PHE A 27 2.36 -10.31 31.04
C PHE A 27 1.01 -9.62 31.37
N PRO A 28 0.67 -8.52 30.67
CA PRO A 28 -0.66 -7.92 30.79
C PRO A 28 -1.73 -8.98 30.46
N PRO A 29 -2.84 -9.04 31.20
CA PRO A 29 -3.95 -9.92 30.85
C PRO A 29 -4.38 -9.72 29.38
N SER A 30 -4.54 -10.81 28.64
CA SER A 30 -4.96 -10.79 27.22
C SER A 30 -6.27 -10.02 27.04
N ASP A 31 -7.22 -10.20 27.96
CA ASP A 31 -8.53 -9.54 27.91
C ASP A 31 -8.39 -8.00 27.96
N LEU A 32 -7.43 -7.46 28.71
CA LEU A 32 -7.16 -6.03 28.75
C LEU A 32 -6.52 -5.53 27.45
N LEU A 33 -5.65 -6.33 26.84
CA LEU A 33 -5.07 -6.01 25.53
C LEU A 33 -6.15 -6.03 24.44
N ASP A 34 -7.10 -6.96 24.52
CA ASP A 34 -8.26 -7.03 23.63
C ASP A 34 -9.21 -5.83 23.82
N GLU A 35 -9.44 -5.38 25.06
CA GLU A 35 -10.21 -4.16 25.33
C GLU A 35 -9.53 -2.92 24.72
N ILE A 36 -8.21 -2.79 24.86
CA ILE A 36 -7.44 -1.72 24.21
C ILE A 36 -7.57 -1.82 22.69
N LYS A 37 -7.45 -3.02 22.14
CA LYS A 37 -7.62 -3.26 20.69
C LYS A 37 -8.99 -2.81 20.21
N GLN A 38 -10.07 -3.20 20.90
CA GLN A 38 -11.43 -2.78 20.55
C GLN A 38 -11.59 -1.25 20.57
N CYS A 39 -10.97 -0.58 21.55
CA CYS A 39 -10.96 0.88 21.61
C CYS A 39 -10.22 1.50 20.41
N LEU A 40 -9.06 0.96 20.05
CA LEU A 40 -8.27 1.42 18.89
C LEU A 40 -8.96 1.11 17.56
N ASP A 41 -9.60 -0.04 17.42
CA ASP A 41 -10.38 -0.40 16.23
C ASP A 41 -11.54 0.57 16.01
N PHE A 42 -12.23 0.95 17.09
CA PHE A 42 -13.31 1.93 17.02
C PHE A 42 -12.80 3.32 16.60
N LEU A 43 -11.61 3.71 17.07
CA LEU A 43 -10.94 4.93 16.61
C LEU A 43 -10.57 4.82 15.12
N ALA A 44 -9.87 3.76 14.72
CA ALA A 44 -9.40 3.56 13.34
C ALA A 44 -10.55 3.61 12.32
N ASN A 45 -11.73 3.09 12.68
CA ASN A 45 -12.93 3.11 11.85
C ASN A 45 -13.70 4.45 11.85
N SER A 46 -13.16 5.49 12.49
CA SER A 46 -13.74 6.85 12.57
C SER A 46 -12.88 7.94 11.90
N PRO A 47 -12.42 7.77 10.64
CA PRO A 47 -11.35 8.57 10.04
C PRO A 47 -11.69 10.06 9.86
N LYS A 48 -12.97 10.41 9.62
CA LYS A 48 -13.40 11.81 9.42
C LYS A 48 -13.20 12.70 10.65
N ILE A 49 -13.22 12.10 11.84
CA ILE A 49 -13.10 12.82 13.12
C ILE A 49 -11.62 12.89 13.51
N LEU A 50 -10.91 11.76 13.36
CA LEU A 50 -9.47 11.68 13.57
C LEU A 50 -8.68 12.65 12.69
N ALA A 51 -9.02 12.80 11.41
CA ALA A 51 -8.29 13.70 10.51
C ALA A 51 -8.28 15.16 10.98
N LYS A 52 -9.30 15.61 11.73
CA LYS A 52 -9.38 16.98 12.25
C LYS A 52 -8.64 17.17 13.57
N GLN A 53 -8.38 16.10 14.31
CA GLN A 53 -7.89 16.13 15.70
C GLN A 53 -6.65 15.25 15.91
N ARG A 54 -6.05 14.71 14.85
CA ARG A 54 -4.88 13.82 14.92
C ARG A 54 -3.71 14.44 15.71
N ALA A 55 -3.47 15.73 15.51
CA ALA A 55 -2.43 16.49 16.23
C ALA A 55 -2.72 16.63 17.73
N GLU A 56 -3.99 16.65 18.12
CA GLU A 56 -4.40 16.63 19.54
C GLU A 56 -4.21 15.22 20.11
N TYR A 57 -4.59 14.18 19.36
CA TYR A 57 -4.49 12.80 19.82
C TYR A 57 -3.06 12.30 20.00
N ILE A 58 -2.14 12.68 19.11
CA ILE A 58 -0.74 12.31 19.26
C ILE A 58 -0.11 12.90 20.53
N SER A 59 -0.67 13.98 21.07
CA SER A 59 -0.21 14.65 22.28
C SER A 59 -0.75 14.04 23.59
N LEU A 60 -1.71 13.11 23.51
CA LEU A 60 -2.21 12.39 24.68
C LEU A 60 -1.16 11.42 25.25
N SER A 61 -1.41 10.88 26.45
CA SER A 61 -0.51 9.91 27.08
C SER A 61 -0.58 8.52 26.44
N TRP A 62 -1.78 8.03 26.12
CA TRP A 62 -1.98 6.66 25.64
C TRP A 62 -1.11 6.26 24.44
N PRO A 63 -0.84 7.12 23.42
CA PRO A 63 -0.01 6.71 22.29
C PRO A 63 1.43 6.40 22.71
N ALA A 64 1.98 7.17 23.67
CA ALA A 64 3.30 6.93 24.22
C ALA A 64 3.32 5.72 25.16
N ASP A 65 2.29 5.58 25.99
CA ASP A 65 2.18 4.46 26.93
C ASP A 65 2.01 3.13 26.21
N LEU A 66 1.25 3.10 25.12
CA LEU A 66 1.12 1.93 24.25
C LEU A 66 2.46 1.53 23.66
N ARG A 67 3.27 2.48 23.17
CA ARG A 67 4.63 2.17 22.68
C ARG A 67 5.49 1.54 23.77
N VAL A 68 5.42 2.03 25.00
CA VAL A 68 6.17 1.45 26.13
C VAL A 68 5.75 0.01 26.40
N VAL A 69 4.44 -0.26 26.45
CA VAL A 69 3.90 -1.61 26.66
C VAL A 69 4.31 -2.56 25.53
N LEU A 70 4.10 -2.14 24.27
CA LEU A 70 4.46 -2.95 23.10
C LEU A 70 5.95 -3.21 23.01
N ASN A 71 6.80 -2.20 23.26
CA ASN A 71 8.25 -2.35 23.26
C ASN A 71 8.71 -3.37 24.32
N ARG A 72 8.10 -3.35 25.52
CA ARG A 72 8.38 -4.33 26.57
C ARG A 72 8.01 -5.74 26.15
N LEU A 73 6.80 -5.92 25.61
CA LEU A 73 6.31 -7.22 25.15
C LEU A 73 7.18 -7.78 24.04
N LEU A 74 7.38 -7.02 22.97
CA LEU A 74 8.14 -7.44 21.79
C LEU A 74 9.63 -7.72 22.07
N ARG A 75 10.20 -7.16 23.15
CA ARG A 75 11.56 -7.48 23.60
C ARG A 75 11.65 -8.69 24.53
N THR A 76 10.51 -9.22 24.98
CA THR A 76 10.49 -10.36 25.88
C THR A 76 10.89 -11.63 25.13
N PHE A 77 11.91 -12.31 25.64
CA PHE A 77 12.36 -13.58 25.08
C PHE A 77 11.26 -14.65 25.23
N ASN A 78 11.04 -15.45 24.18
CA ASN A 78 9.98 -16.46 24.13
C ASN A 78 8.57 -15.93 24.43
N ILE A 79 8.26 -14.73 23.94
CA ILE A 79 6.88 -14.22 23.98
C ILE A 79 5.91 -15.25 23.34
N PRO A 80 4.78 -15.59 24.00
CA PRO A 80 3.80 -16.50 23.42
C PRO A 80 3.18 -15.94 22.13
N GLU A 81 2.88 -16.82 21.18
CA GLU A 81 2.38 -16.46 19.85
C GLU A 81 1.12 -15.59 19.89
N GLU A 82 0.21 -15.85 20.84
CA GLU A 82 -0.99 -15.03 21.05
C GLU A 82 -0.67 -13.56 21.39
N TYR A 83 0.36 -13.31 22.21
CA TYR A 83 0.81 -11.95 22.52
C TYR A 83 1.53 -11.31 21.35
N VAL A 84 2.26 -12.08 20.55
CA VAL A 84 2.86 -11.58 19.30
C VAL A 84 1.76 -11.07 18.38
N LYS A 85 0.72 -11.88 18.14
CA LYS A 85 -0.44 -11.49 17.33
C LYS A 85 -1.09 -10.20 17.84
N LEU A 86 -1.37 -10.12 19.14
CA LEU A 86 -1.96 -8.93 19.76
C LEU A 86 -1.05 -7.70 19.62
N CYS A 87 0.27 -7.83 19.77
CA CYS A 87 1.18 -6.71 19.62
C CYS A 87 1.16 -6.12 18.20
N PHE A 88 1.11 -6.97 17.17
CA PHE A 88 1.02 -6.52 15.78
C PHE A 88 -0.33 -5.91 15.46
N GLU A 89 -1.43 -6.49 15.96
CA GLU A 89 -2.77 -5.92 15.80
C GLU A 89 -2.86 -4.55 16.47
N LEU A 90 -2.50 -4.44 17.75
CA LEU A 90 -2.48 -3.17 18.48
C LEU A 90 -1.62 -2.11 17.79
N SER A 91 -0.44 -2.50 17.28
CA SER A 91 0.44 -1.61 16.54
C SER A 91 -0.23 -1.11 15.26
N ASN A 92 -0.89 -2.00 14.52
CA ASN A 92 -1.61 -1.63 13.30
C ASN A 92 -2.81 -0.72 13.62
N CYS A 93 -3.63 -1.04 14.62
CA CYS A 93 -4.78 -0.21 15.01
C CYS A 93 -4.36 1.19 15.47
N ALA A 94 -3.24 1.30 16.20
CA ALA A 94 -2.67 2.57 16.61
C ALA A 94 -2.17 3.38 15.39
N ALA A 95 -1.44 2.74 14.48
CA ALA A 95 -0.97 3.37 13.25
C ALA A 95 -2.12 3.78 12.31
N GLN A 96 -3.20 3.00 12.23
CA GLN A 96 -4.41 3.37 11.50
C GLN A 96 -5.10 4.60 12.10
N SER A 97 -5.19 4.65 13.42
CA SER A 97 -5.82 5.75 14.14
C SER A 97 -5.01 7.05 14.00
N LEU A 98 -3.70 6.98 14.18
CA LEU A 98 -2.83 8.16 14.33
C LEU A 98 -1.93 8.44 13.13
N GLY A 99 -1.90 7.55 12.14
CA GLY A 99 -1.01 7.62 10.98
C GLY A 99 0.45 7.33 11.35
N ALA A 100 1.34 7.61 10.38
CA ALA A 100 2.78 7.47 10.56
C ALA A 100 3.31 8.29 11.75
N ASP A 101 2.66 9.39 12.12
CA ASP A 101 3.08 10.27 13.22
C ASP A 101 3.15 9.55 14.58
N TRP A 102 2.38 8.47 14.78
CA TRP A 102 2.54 7.62 15.96
C TRP A 102 3.87 6.87 16.00
N LEU A 103 4.41 6.51 14.83
CA LEU A 103 5.73 5.90 14.70
C LEU A 103 6.85 6.94 14.76
N LYS A 104 6.56 8.20 14.36
CA LYS A 104 7.47 9.38 14.45
C LYS A 104 7.63 9.88 15.88
N SER A 105 7.97 8.99 16.79
CA SER A 105 8.21 9.33 18.20
C SER A 105 9.69 9.62 18.46
N SER A 106 9.99 10.23 19.60
CA SER A 106 11.36 10.35 20.09
C SER A 106 12.05 8.99 20.33
N ASP A 107 11.27 7.91 20.51
CA ASP A 107 11.79 6.56 20.67
C ASP A 107 12.01 5.90 19.30
N LYS A 108 13.15 6.23 18.68
CA LYS A 108 13.57 5.65 17.40
C LYS A 108 13.90 4.15 17.52
N GLN A 109 14.24 3.68 18.72
CA GLN A 109 14.53 2.26 18.96
C GLN A 109 13.28 1.40 18.85
N PHE A 110 12.12 1.93 19.28
CA PHE A 110 10.84 1.27 19.07
C PHE A 110 10.52 1.11 17.57
N LEU A 111 10.69 2.17 16.77
CA LEU A 111 10.48 2.09 15.31
C LEU A 111 11.36 1.01 14.68
N ARG A 112 12.67 1.01 15.00
CA ARG A 112 13.60 0.01 14.47
C ARG A 112 13.22 -1.41 14.85
N LEU A 113 12.85 -1.62 16.12
CA LEU A 113 12.38 -2.91 16.61
C LEU A 113 11.14 -3.37 15.85
N LEU A 114 10.15 -2.50 15.70
CA LEU A 114 8.91 -2.84 15.04
C LEU A 114 9.12 -3.12 13.54
N ALA A 115 9.99 -2.36 12.87
CA ALA A 115 10.34 -2.57 11.46
C ALA A 115 11.00 -3.94 11.22
N ILE A 116 12.02 -4.29 12.02
CA ILE A 116 12.71 -5.58 11.85
C ILE A 116 11.80 -6.75 12.21
N LEU A 117 10.99 -6.63 13.26
CA LEU A 117 10.05 -7.66 13.65
C LEU A 117 8.92 -7.83 12.63
N SER A 118 8.42 -6.75 12.03
CA SER A 118 7.40 -6.82 10.97
C SER A 118 7.93 -7.55 9.74
N SER A 119 9.15 -7.20 9.29
CA SER A 119 9.79 -7.88 8.16
C SER A 119 10.03 -9.37 8.45
N GLY A 120 10.48 -9.72 9.67
CA GLY A 120 10.61 -11.11 10.10
C GLY A 120 9.28 -11.87 10.20
N ARG A 121 8.25 -11.22 10.78
CA ARG A 121 6.91 -11.78 10.97
C ARG A 121 6.23 -12.09 9.65
N LEU A 122 6.39 -11.22 8.66
CA LEU A 122 5.88 -11.44 7.30
C LEU A 122 6.34 -12.78 6.71
N ARG A 123 7.61 -13.14 6.93
CA ARG A 123 8.16 -14.43 6.46
C ARG A 123 7.50 -15.61 7.14
N ILE A 124 7.24 -15.50 8.45
CA ILE A 124 6.55 -16.54 9.23
C ILE A 124 5.11 -16.69 8.75
N LEU A 125 4.41 -15.58 8.51
CA LEU A 125 3.00 -15.59 8.07
C LEU A 125 2.83 -16.19 6.67
N LEU A 126 3.80 -16.00 5.78
CA LEU A 126 3.77 -16.53 4.42
C LEU A 126 4.47 -17.89 4.27
N ASP A 127 5.06 -18.45 5.33
CA ASP A 127 5.79 -19.73 5.28
C ASP A 127 4.92 -20.90 4.81
N LYS A 128 3.64 -20.90 5.20
CA LYS A 128 2.66 -21.93 4.84
C LYS A 128 1.47 -21.34 4.08
N PRO A 129 1.46 -21.41 2.74
CA PRO A 129 0.41 -20.80 1.92
C PRO A 129 -1.02 -21.24 2.29
N GLU A 130 -1.21 -22.49 2.69
CA GLU A 130 -2.51 -23.10 3.00
C GLU A 130 -3.10 -22.63 4.35
N GLU A 131 -2.26 -22.14 5.27
CA GLU A 131 -2.62 -21.83 6.66
C GLU A 131 -2.49 -20.31 6.97
N ILE A 132 -2.48 -19.46 5.94
CA ILE A 132 -2.27 -18.02 6.13
C ILE A 132 -3.44 -17.42 6.93
N ASP A 133 -3.10 -16.86 8.08
CA ASP A 133 -3.98 -15.98 8.85
C ASP A 133 -4.06 -14.60 8.15
N MET A 134 -5.08 -14.42 7.31
CA MET A 134 -5.24 -13.23 6.48
C MET A 134 -5.35 -11.93 7.29
N ALA A 135 -5.95 -11.97 8.49
CA ALA A 135 -6.06 -10.79 9.35
C ALA A 135 -4.69 -10.34 9.84
N GLN A 136 -3.87 -11.31 10.28
CA GLN A 136 -2.49 -11.05 10.71
C GLN A 136 -1.60 -10.59 9.56
N LEU A 137 -1.76 -11.17 8.36
CA LEU A 137 -1.03 -10.74 7.17
C LEU A 137 -1.34 -9.29 6.80
N ILE A 138 -2.63 -8.93 6.76
CA ILE A 138 -3.07 -7.56 6.45
C ILE A 138 -2.51 -6.59 7.47
N ALA A 139 -2.61 -6.89 8.78
CA ALA A 139 -2.08 -6.02 9.82
C ALA A 139 -0.55 -5.83 9.69
N CYS A 140 0.18 -6.90 9.37
CA CYS A 140 1.63 -6.84 9.19
C CYS A 140 2.04 -6.00 7.96
N LEU A 141 1.37 -6.20 6.83
CA LEU A 141 1.65 -5.45 5.60
C LEU A 141 1.25 -3.98 5.71
N GLN A 142 0.11 -3.67 6.34
CA GLN A 142 -0.28 -2.28 6.62
C GLN A 142 0.72 -1.58 7.53
N LEU A 143 1.25 -2.28 8.54
CA LEU A 143 2.30 -1.74 9.40
C LEU A 143 3.58 -1.42 8.60
N LEU A 144 3.95 -2.28 7.65
CA LEU A 144 5.04 -2.01 6.71
C LEU A 144 4.73 -0.81 5.80
N GLU A 145 3.49 -0.65 5.30
CA GLU A 145 3.06 0.55 4.55
C GLU A 145 3.24 1.83 5.39
N TYR A 146 2.98 1.80 6.70
CA TYR A 146 3.21 2.97 7.56
C TYR A 146 4.70 3.33 7.71
N PHE A 147 5.62 2.37 7.57
CA PHE A 147 7.04 2.67 7.56
C PHE A 147 7.49 3.39 6.29
N PHE A 148 6.81 3.19 5.16
CA PHE A 148 7.04 3.98 3.94
C PHE A 148 6.84 5.48 4.23
N GLY A 149 5.72 5.81 4.86
CA GLY A 149 5.41 7.18 5.28
C GLY A 149 6.31 7.75 6.39
N CYS A 150 7.10 6.90 7.06
CA CYS A 150 8.14 7.35 8.00
C CYS A 150 9.42 7.77 7.25
N VAL A 151 9.80 7.03 6.21
CA VAL A 151 11.03 7.24 5.44
C VAL A 151 10.89 8.42 4.48
N GLU A 152 9.74 8.57 3.83
CA GLU A 152 9.45 9.63 2.84
C GLU A 152 9.17 11.01 3.46
N ASP A 153 9.37 11.19 4.76
CA ASP A 153 9.02 12.44 5.44
C ASP A 153 10.10 13.52 5.25
N GLU A 154 9.72 14.63 4.61
CA GLU A 154 10.56 15.80 4.34
C GLU A 154 11.02 16.53 5.62
N GLN A 155 10.44 16.24 6.80
CA GLN A 155 10.71 16.97 8.04
C GLN A 155 12.04 16.59 8.75
N CYS A 156 12.91 15.78 8.15
CA CYS A 156 14.22 15.36 8.69
C CYS A 156 14.16 14.92 10.18
N TRP A 157 13.11 14.21 10.59
CA TRP A 157 12.90 13.85 11.99
C TRP A 157 13.76 12.65 12.45
N MET A 158 14.18 11.80 11.50
CA MET A 158 15.10 10.67 11.72
C MET A 158 16.48 10.95 11.13
N SER A 159 17.52 10.28 11.65
CA SER A 159 18.86 10.36 11.06
C SER A 159 18.94 9.44 9.83
N ASP A 160 19.90 9.71 8.95
CA ASP A 160 20.16 8.89 7.76
C ASP A 160 20.37 7.40 8.11
N ASP A 161 21.04 7.09 9.22
CA ASP A 161 21.24 5.72 9.69
C ASP A 161 19.91 5.02 10.03
N ASP A 162 18.99 5.72 10.70
CA ASP A 162 17.70 5.17 11.08
C ASP A 162 16.78 5.05 9.84
N ALA A 163 16.82 6.04 8.93
CA ALA A 163 16.12 6.00 7.65
C ALA A 163 16.58 4.82 6.79
N THR A 164 17.90 4.67 6.64
CA THR A 164 18.52 3.56 5.90
C THR A 164 18.13 2.22 6.51
N PHE A 165 18.11 2.11 7.84
CA PHE A 165 17.72 0.87 8.52
C PHE A 165 16.26 0.49 8.23
N VAL A 166 15.33 1.44 8.37
CA VAL A 166 13.90 1.21 8.14
C VAL A 166 13.63 0.93 6.66
N SER A 167 14.24 1.70 5.76
CA SER A 167 14.18 1.51 4.31
C SER A 167 14.66 0.11 3.93
N LYS A 168 15.78 -0.36 4.48
CA LYS A 168 16.27 -1.72 4.24
C LYS A 168 15.29 -2.80 4.71
N CYS A 169 14.65 -2.63 5.86
CA CYS A 169 13.63 -3.58 6.34
C CYS A 169 12.43 -3.64 5.37
N CYS A 170 12.01 -2.48 4.84
CA CYS A 170 10.93 -2.36 3.86
C CYS A 170 11.30 -3.00 2.52
N GLN A 171 12.50 -2.72 2.01
CA GLN A 171 13.07 -3.30 0.80
C GLN A 171 13.13 -4.83 0.90
N GLU A 172 13.65 -5.37 2.01
CA GLU A 172 13.72 -6.82 2.23
C GLU A 172 12.34 -7.47 2.29
N ALA A 173 11.35 -6.80 2.89
CA ALA A 173 9.97 -7.27 2.92
C ALA A 173 9.35 -7.27 1.51
N ALA A 174 9.49 -6.18 0.75
CA ALA A 174 8.99 -6.07 -0.63
C ALA A 174 9.64 -7.11 -1.56
N ALA A 175 10.96 -7.31 -1.46
CA ALA A 175 11.68 -8.33 -2.21
C ALA A 175 11.18 -9.75 -1.88
N PHE A 176 10.91 -10.02 -0.60
CA PHE A 176 10.32 -11.28 -0.18
C PHE A 176 8.90 -11.46 -0.73
N VAL A 177 8.04 -10.43 -0.67
CA VAL A 177 6.67 -10.51 -1.20
C VAL A 177 6.66 -10.72 -2.72
N CYS A 178 7.52 -10.04 -3.48
CA CYS A 178 7.65 -10.28 -4.93
C CYS A 178 8.05 -11.74 -5.20
N SER A 179 9.10 -12.21 -4.52
CA SER A 179 9.59 -13.59 -4.65
C SER A 179 8.51 -14.62 -4.31
N TYR A 180 7.79 -14.38 -3.21
CA TYR A 180 6.71 -15.23 -2.74
C TYR A 180 5.53 -15.25 -3.72
N THR A 181 5.13 -14.08 -4.22
CA THR A 181 4.03 -13.94 -5.18
C THR A 181 4.29 -14.78 -6.42
N THR A 182 5.50 -14.68 -6.99
CA THR A 182 5.92 -15.50 -8.13
C THR A 182 5.98 -16.99 -7.80
N ALA A 183 6.60 -17.36 -6.68
CA ALA A 183 6.72 -18.76 -6.29
C ALA A 183 5.35 -19.43 -6.03
N CYS A 184 4.46 -18.71 -5.35
CA CYS A 184 3.11 -19.18 -5.04
C CYS A 184 2.28 -19.33 -6.31
N ALA A 185 2.31 -18.34 -7.21
CA ALA A 185 1.60 -18.41 -8.48
C ALA A 185 2.05 -19.60 -9.36
N HIS A 186 3.36 -19.92 -9.37
CA HIS A 186 3.85 -21.09 -10.11
C HIS A 186 3.42 -22.44 -9.52
N GLN A 187 3.13 -22.49 -8.21
CA GLN A 187 2.64 -23.71 -7.55
C GLN A 187 1.13 -23.89 -7.74
N LEU A 188 0.40 -22.80 -7.97
CA LEU A 188 -1.04 -22.80 -8.21
C LEU A 188 -1.32 -23.07 -9.69
N SER A 189 -2.30 -23.92 -9.99
CA SER A 189 -2.79 -24.09 -11.37
C SER A 189 -3.64 -22.90 -11.83
N ASP A 190 -4.24 -22.18 -10.88
CA ASP A 190 -5.06 -20.99 -11.11
C ASP A 190 -4.95 -20.05 -9.90
N ILE A 191 -4.40 -18.84 -10.13
CA ILE A 191 -4.22 -17.85 -9.06
C ILE A 191 -5.55 -17.33 -8.50
N THR A 192 -6.66 -17.46 -9.23
CA THR A 192 -7.98 -17.00 -8.78
C THR A 192 -8.49 -17.78 -7.57
N SER A 193 -8.00 -19.01 -7.37
CA SER A 193 -8.28 -19.81 -6.17
C SER A 193 -7.82 -19.15 -4.86
N ARG A 194 -6.87 -18.21 -4.94
CA ARG A 194 -6.27 -17.47 -3.82
C ARG A 194 -6.23 -15.97 -4.09
N MET A 195 -7.22 -15.45 -4.81
CA MET A 195 -7.24 -14.05 -5.23
C MET A 195 -7.24 -13.07 -4.04
N ASP A 196 -7.83 -13.45 -2.91
CA ASP A 196 -7.79 -12.68 -1.67
C ASP A 196 -6.35 -12.42 -1.17
N LEU A 197 -5.50 -13.44 -1.19
CA LEU A 197 -4.07 -13.32 -0.88
C LEU A 197 -3.38 -12.42 -1.89
N PHE A 198 -3.56 -12.69 -3.19
CA PHE A 198 -2.89 -11.93 -4.24
C PHE A 198 -3.28 -10.45 -4.24
N LEU A 199 -4.54 -10.10 -3.93
CA LEU A 199 -4.98 -8.72 -3.78
C LEU A 199 -4.24 -7.99 -2.66
N VAL A 200 -4.03 -8.66 -1.52
CA VAL A 200 -3.31 -8.09 -0.37
C VAL A 200 -1.83 -7.87 -0.71
N LEU A 201 -1.18 -8.87 -1.33
CA LEU A 201 0.22 -8.76 -1.75
C LEU A 201 0.41 -7.70 -2.85
N TYR A 202 -0.51 -7.68 -3.83
CA TYR A 202 -0.54 -6.70 -4.92
C TYR A 202 -0.59 -5.28 -4.39
N ARG A 203 -1.50 -5.00 -3.44
CA ARG A 203 -1.62 -3.66 -2.83
C ARG A 203 -0.30 -3.24 -2.19
N PHE A 204 0.30 -4.13 -1.40
CA PHE A 204 1.56 -3.84 -0.72
C PHE A 204 2.70 -3.55 -1.70
N ILE A 205 2.89 -4.39 -2.72
CA ILE A 205 3.91 -4.18 -3.75
C ILE A 205 3.69 -2.83 -4.44
N CYS A 206 2.47 -2.53 -4.86
CA CYS A 206 2.19 -1.28 -5.57
C CYS A 206 2.34 -0.05 -4.67
N ALA A 207 1.99 -0.13 -3.39
CA ALA A 207 2.24 0.94 -2.42
C ALA A 207 3.74 1.21 -2.28
N PHE A 208 4.56 0.15 -2.23
CA PHE A 208 6.02 0.29 -2.21
C PHE A 208 6.58 0.90 -3.50
N LEU A 209 6.04 0.54 -4.67
CA LEU A 209 6.46 1.13 -5.95
C LEU A 209 6.11 2.62 -6.03
N SER A 210 4.95 3.01 -5.50
CA SER A 210 4.44 4.39 -5.56
C SER A 210 5.30 5.40 -4.80
N ILE A 211 6.12 4.95 -3.85
CA ILE A 211 7.08 5.77 -3.10
C ILE A 211 8.50 5.67 -3.65
N GLY A 212 8.69 5.22 -4.90
CA GLY A 212 10.02 5.09 -5.49
C GLY A 212 10.77 3.81 -5.11
N GLY A 213 10.12 2.84 -4.44
CA GLY A 213 10.78 1.60 -3.99
C GLY A 213 11.39 0.74 -5.11
N HIS A 214 11.03 1.00 -6.35
CA HIS A 214 11.62 0.37 -7.53
C HIS A 214 13.11 0.66 -7.72
N GLU A 215 13.60 1.80 -7.23
CA GLU A 215 15.02 2.18 -7.35
C GLU A 215 15.93 1.32 -6.48
N ILE A 216 15.37 0.71 -5.42
CA ILE A 216 16.11 -0.03 -4.40
C ILE A 216 15.83 -1.54 -4.45
N ILE A 217 14.87 -2.03 -5.24
CA ILE A 217 14.58 -3.46 -5.35
C ILE A 217 15.22 -4.05 -6.62
N ASP A 218 15.55 -5.35 -6.58
CA ASP A 218 16.05 -6.04 -7.78
C ASP A 218 14.98 -6.05 -8.88
N VAL A 219 15.31 -5.43 -10.01
CA VAL A 219 14.44 -5.33 -11.20
C VAL A 219 13.95 -6.70 -11.64
N LYS A 220 14.77 -7.75 -11.52
CA LYS A 220 14.37 -9.10 -11.89
C LYS A 220 13.17 -9.60 -11.09
N LEU A 221 13.11 -9.29 -9.78
CA LEU A 221 11.97 -9.67 -8.94
C LEU A 221 10.69 -8.98 -9.39
N LEU A 222 10.78 -7.71 -9.78
CA LEU A 222 9.63 -6.98 -10.32
C LEU A 222 9.19 -7.52 -11.67
N THR A 223 10.13 -7.81 -12.57
CA THR A 223 9.84 -8.43 -13.88
C THR A 223 9.19 -9.79 -13.72
N ASP A 224 9.66 -10.61 -12.78
CA ASP A 224 9.11 -11.94 -12.50
C ASP A 224 7.71 -11.88 -11.83
N ALA A 225 7.41 -10.82 -11.07
CA ALA A 225 6.11 -10.62 -10.42
C ALA A 225 5.08 -9.93 -11.33
N LEU A 226 5.52 -9.11 -12.28
CA LEU A 226 4.67 -8.28 -13.13
C LEU A 226 3.53 -9.03 -13.85
N PRO A 227 3.72 -10.24 -14.42
CA PRO A 227 2.62 -10.99 -15.03
C PRO A 227 1.47 -11.26 -14.04
N ILE A 228 1.80 -11.60 -12.80
CA ILE A 228 0.82 -11.90 -11.75
C ILE A 228 0.12 -10.61 -11.30
N LEU A 229 0.88 -9.51 -11.15
CA LEU A 229 0.30 -8.19 -10.84
C LEU A 229 -0.65 -7.74 -11.96
N THR A 230 -0.31 -8.02 -13.21
CA THR A 230 -1.14 -7.74 -14.39
C THR A 230 -2.46 -8.51 -14.34
N ASP A 231 -2.41 -9.81 -14.00
CA ASP A 231 -3.60 -10.64 -13.84
C ASP A 231 -4.51 -10.13 -12.70
N VAL A 232 -3.92 -9.77 -11.55
CA VAL A 232 -4.66 -9.20 -10.41
C VAL A 232 -5.28 -7.84 -10.78
N CYS A 233 -4.56 -6.98 -11.50
CA CYS A 233 -5.09 -5.72 -12.01
C CYS A 233 -6.27 -5.95 -12.98
N GLY A 234 -6.14 -6.91 -13.90
CA GLY A 234 -7.21 -7.33 -14.80
C GLY A 234 -8.46 -7.83 -14.07
N TYR A 235 -8.27 -8.60 -13.00
CA TYR A 235 -9.34 -9.03 -12.09
C TYR A 235 -10.02 -7.82 -11.42
N CYS A 236 -9.25 -6.87 -10.88
CA CYS A 236 -9.80 -5.65 -10.25
C CYS A 236 -10.67 -4.87 -11.22
N LEU A 237 -10.20 -4.67 -12.46
CA LEU A 237 -10.99 -3.99 -13.51
C LEU A 237 -12.26 -4.76 -13.87
N ASN A 238 -12.23 -6.09 -13.91
CA ASN A 238 -13.42 -6.93 -14.13
C ASN A 238 -14.46 -6.78 -13.01
N GLN A 239 -14.01 -6.62 -11.77
CA GLN A 239 -14.89 -6.35 -10.62
C GLN A 239 -15.32 -4.87 -10.53
N GLY A 240 -14.78 -4.03 -11.41
CA GLY A 240 -15.03 -2.60 -11.43
C GLY A 240 -14.29 -1.81 -10.34
N ASP A 241 -13.24 -2.37 -9.73
CA ASP A 241 -12.40 -1.66 -8.76
C ASP A 241 -11.30 -0.86 -9.47
N ALA A 242 -11.66 0.33 -9.95
CA ALA A 242 -10.75 1.23 -10.62
C ALA A 242 -9.61 1.70 -9.69
N SER A 243 -9.92 1.95 -8.41
CA SER A 243 -8.93 2.39 -7.42
C SER A 243 -7.82 1.36 -7.23
N MET A 244 -8.18 0.08 -7.09
CA MET A 244 -7.18 -0.97 -6.92
C MET A 244 -6.38 -1.19 -8.20
N ALA A 245 -7.01 -1.12 -9.37
CA ALA A 245 -6.30 -1.21 -10.65
C ALA A 245 -5.27 -0.07 -10.84
N TRP A 246 -5.60 1.15 -10.41
CA TRP A 246 -4.70 2.30 -10.54
C TRP A 246 -3.38 2.13 -9.77
N PHE A 247 -3.35 1.34 -8.70
CA PHE A 247 -2.12 1.06 -7.96
C PHE A 247 -1.00 0.48 -8.85
N LEU A 248 -1.32 -0.42 -9.79
CA LEU A 248 -0.34 -0.89 -10.77
C LEU A 248 -0.20 0.07 -11.94
N LEU A 249 -1.33 0.54 -12.50
CA LEU A 249 -1.33 1.34 -13.72
C LEU A 249 -0.50 2.61 -13.56
N GLY A 250 -0.64 3.33 -12.45
CA GLY A 250 0.14 4.53 -12.15
C GLY A 250 1.65 4.28 -12.00
N ASN A 251 2.06 3.02 -11.80
CA ASN A 251 3.46 2.61 -11.66
C ASN A 251 4.01 1.91 -12.91
N LEU A 252 3.27 1.80 -14.03
CA LEU A 252 3.79 1.13 -15.23
C LEU A 252 5.08 1.74 -15.81
N PRO A 253 5.29 3.08 -15.82
CA PRO A 253 6.51 3.66 -16.37
C PRO A 253 7.81 3.16 -15.72
N VAL A 254 7.71 2.70 -14.47
CA VAL A 254 8.80 2.23 -13.63
C VAL A 254 9.35 0.86 -14.06
N PHE A 255 8.53 0.02 -14.67
CA PHE A 255 8.96 -1.33 -15.04
C PHE A 255 9.90 -1.30 -16.26
N ALA A 256 10.96 -2.12 -16.20
CA ALA A 256 11.81 -2.39 -17.36
C ALA A 256 11.08 -3.31 -18.35
N ASP A 257 11.46 -3.26 -19.63
CA ASP A 257 10.90 -4.13 -20.67
C ASP A 257 11.05 -5.63 -20.31
N PRO A 258 10.10 -6.51 -20.73
CA PRO A 258 9.02 -6.26 -21.67
C PRO A 258 7.65 -6.13 -20.98
N LEU A 259 7.11 -4.92 -21.02
CA LEU A 259 5.68 -4.67 -20.80
C LEU A 259 4.97 -5.01 -22.12
N ASN A 260 3.90 -5.83 -22.07
CA ASN A 260 3.26 -6.44 -23.25
C ASN A 260 1.93 -5.76 -23.64
N GLU A 261 1.36 -6.13 -24.80
CA GLU A 261 0.07 -5.62 -25.30
C GLU A 261 -1.09 -5.72 -24.29
N ALA A 262 -1.03 -6.71 -23.37
CA ALA A 262 -2.07 -6.90 -22.36
C ALA A 262 -2.22 -5.69 -21.43
N LEU A 263 -1.13 -4.98 -21.14
CA LEU A 263 -1.13 -3.80 -20.26
C LEU A 263 -1.82 -2.60 -20.89
N LEU A 264 -1.67 -2.41 -22.20
CA LEU A 264 -2.41 -1.38 -22.93
C LEU A 264 -3.91 -1.67 -22.91
N GLY A 265 -4.30 -2.94 -23.06
CA GLY A 265 -5.67 -3.39 -22.86
C GLY A 265 -6.22 -3.06 -21.46
N LEU A 266 -5.39 -3.17 -20.42
CA LEU A 266 -5.78 -2.78 -19.05
C LEU A 266 -5.96 -1.27 -18.90
N ILE A 267 -5.08 -0.44 -19.49
CA ILE A 267 -5.23 1.02 -19.49
C ILE A 267 -6.56 1.42 -20.15
N MET A 268 -6.87 0.85 -21.31
CA MET A 268 -8.12 1.14 -22.02
C MET A 268 -9.35 0.72 -21.22
N LYS A 269 -9.31 -0.47 -20.63
CA LYS A 269 -10.39 -0.97 -19.77
C LYS A 269 -10.59 -0.12 -18.52
N TYR A 270 -9.52 0.37 -17.92
CA TYR A 270 -9.59 1.34 -16.81
C TYR A 270 -10.29 2.62 -17.26
N ALA A 271 -9.90 3.16 -18.42
CA ALA A 271 -10.48 4.37 -18.97
C ALA A 271 -12.00 4.23 -19.23
N GLU A 272 -12.41 3.10 -19.81
CA GLU A 272 -13.83 2.77 -20.01
C GLU A 272 -14.59 2.66 -18.69
N LEU A 273 -14.03 1.92 -17.72
CA LEU A 273 -14.65 1.71 -16.42
C LEU A 273 -14.93 3.04 -15.70
N VAL A 274 -13.95 3.94 -15.68
CA VAL A 274 -14.11 5.24 -15.02
C VAL A 274 -15.06 6.15 -15.81
N ARG A 275 -15.03 6.10 -17.14
CA ARG A 275 -15.99 6.81 -18.00
C ARG A 275 -17.45 6.42 -17.68
N HIS A 276 -17.70 5.14 -17.45
CA HIS A 276 -19.04 4.63 -17.18
C HIS A 276 -19.51 4.82 -15.73
N LYS A 277 -18.59 4.92 -14.76
CA LYS A 277 -18.94 5.08 -13.34
C LYS A 277 -19.07 6.52 -12.87
N SER A 278 -18.48 7.47 -13.59
CA SER A 278 -18.54 8.88 -13.20
C SER A 278 -19.72 9.61 -13.85
N ASP A 279 -20.58 10.20 -13.04
CA ASP A 279 -21.58 11.19 -13.48
C ASP A 279 -21.02 12.62 -13.47
N SER A 280 -19.87 12.83 -12.81
CA SER A 280 -19.22 14.13 -12.63
C SER A 280 -18.27 14.44 -13.78
N LEU A 281 -18.47 15.58 -14.44
CA LEU A 281 -17.55 16.09 -15.46
C LEU A 281 -16.13 16.30 -14.88
N SER A 282 -16.04 16.73 -13.62
CA SER A 282 -14.75 16.94 -12.93
C SER A 282 -13.94 15.66 -12.80
N ASP A 283 -14.59 14.55 -12.44
CA ASP A 283 -13.90 13.28 -12.23
C ASP A 283 -13.44 12.69 -13.57
N LYS A 284 -14.25 12.86 -14.63
CA LYS A 284 -13.87 12.48 -16.00
C LYS A 284 -12.63 13.23 -16.48
N ILE A 285 -12.55 14.53 -16.19
CA ILE A 285 -11.38 15.37 -16.52
C ILE A 285 -10.14 14.88 -15.76
N MET A 286 -10.26 14.63 -14.45
CA MET A 286 -9.14 14.14 -13.64
C MET A 286 -8.60 12.81 -14.16
N THR A 287 -9.48 11.88 -14.54
CA THR A 287 -9.07 10.59 -15.10
C THR A 287 -8.42 10.73 -16.47
N ALA A 288 -8.95 11.58 -17.34
CA ALA A 288 -8.33 11.84 -18.64
C ALA A 288 -6.91 12.43 -18.47
N GLN A 289 -6.72 13.31 -17.47
CA GLN A 289 -5.39 13.82 -17.14
C GLN A 289 -4.47 12.71 -16.63
N GLN A 290 -4.92 11.89 -15.67
CA GLN A 290 -4.15 10.77 -15.14
C GLN A 290 -3.69 9.79 -16.24
N ILE A 291 -4.59 9.46 -17.17
CA ILE A 291 -4.25 8.61 -18.32
C ILE A 291 -3.26 9.32 -19.24
N SER A 292 -3.43 10.62 -19.49
CA SER A 292 -2.46 11.39 -20.29
C SER A 292 -1.07 11.36 -19.67
N ASP A 293 -0.97 11.58 -18.35
CA ASP A 293 0.31 11.60 -17.64
C ASP A 293 0.98 10.22 -17.65
N LEU A 294 0.19 9.16 -17.45
CA LEU A 294 0.65 7.77 -17.57
C LEU A 294 1.21 7.49 -18.98
N MET A 295 0.46 7.86 -20.01
CA MET A 295 0.82 7.60 -21.40
C MET A 295 2.03 8.42 -21.84
N GLU A 296 2.22 9.63 -21.30
CA GLU A 296 3.43 10.43 -21.52
C GLU A 296 4.67 9.69 -20.99
N GLY A 297 4.58 9.08 -19.80
CA GLY A 297 5.66 8.25 -19.25
C GLY A 297 5.97 6.98 -20.06
N LEU A 298 5.09 6.60 -20.98
CA LEU A 298 5.23 5.43 -21.85
C LEU A 298 5.54 5.79 -23.30
N VAL A 299 5.58 7.08 -23.66
CA VAL A 299 5.59 7.56 -25.05
C VAL A 299 6.77 7.02 -25.88
N ASP A 300 7.92 6.83 -25.25
CA ASP A 300 9.16 6.38 -25.90
C ASP A 300 9.26 4.84 -26.04
N ARG A 301 8.28 4.10 -25.53
CA ARG A 301 8.28 2.63 -25.56
C ARG A 301 7.83 2.13 -26.94
N LYS A 302 8.80 1.83 -27.80
CA LYS A 302 8.58 1.36 -29.18
C LYS A 302 7.94 -0.03 -29.21
N GLY A 303 6.97 -0.22 -30.12
CA GLY A 303 6.35 -1.53 -30.38
C GLY A 303 5.14 -1.91 -29.51
N TRP A 304 4.63 -0.99 -28.67
CA TRP A 304 3.48 -1.27 -27.79
C TRP A 304 2.12 -0.90 -28.38
N TYR A 305 2.10 0.09 -29.28
CA TYR A 305 0.86 0.73 -29.70
C TYR A 305 0.35 0.06 -30.96
N THR A 306 -0.77 -0.66 -30.84
CA THR A 306 -1.50 -1.16 -32.01
C THR A 306 -2.33 -0.03 -32.62
N GLU A 307 -2.61 -0.11 -33.93
CA GLU A 307 -3.53 0.83 -34.60
C GLU A 307 -4.91 0.87 -33.91
N GLN A 308 -5.38 -0.27 -33.37
CA GLN A 308 -6.63 -0.33 -32.61
C GLN A 308 -6.53 0.47 -31.31
N ALA A 309 -5.47 0.30 -30.52
CA ALA A 309 -5.31 1.03 -29.27
C ALA A 309 -5.14 2.54 -29.50
N LEU A 310 -4.47 2.93 -30.59
CA LEU A 310 -4.39 4.34 -31.01
C LEU A 310 -5.75 4.89 -31.42
N ALA A 311 -6.61 4.09 -32.07
CA ALA A 311 -7.97 4.47 -32.40
C ALA A 311 -8.85 4.64 -31.16
N ASP A 312 -8.70 3.77 -30.16
CA ASP A 312 -9.46 3.87 -28.92
C ASP A 312 -9.00 5.06 -28.06
N LEU A 313 -7.69 5.35 -28.01
CA LEU A 313 -7.15 6.57 -27.40
C LEU A 313 -7.62 7.84 -28.13
N ASP A 314 -7.68 7.82 -29.46
CA ASP A 314 -8.25 8.89 -30.28
C ASP A 314 -9.72 9.15 -29.91
N GLN A 315 -10.50 8.08 -29.71
CA GLN A 315 -11.89 8.21 -29.30
C GLN A 315 -11.99 8.84 -27.90
N LEU A 316 -11.14 8.41 -26.97
CA LEU A 316 -11.05 9.00 -25.63
C LEU A 316 -10.63 10.48 -25.67
N ALA A 317 -9.71 10.85 -26.57
CA ALA A 317 -9.25 12.21 -26.77
C ALA A 317 -10.30 13.11 -27.43
N LYS A 318 -11.12 12.57 -28.34
CA LYS A 318 -12.28 13.25 -28.93
C LYS A 318 -13.40 13.47 -27.91
N ASP A 319 -13.66 12.47 -27.06
CA ASP A 319 -14.68 12.55 -26.02
C ASP A 319 -14.27 13.56 -24.91
N SER A 320 -12.97 13.80 -24.72
CA SER A 320 -12.42 14.78 -23.75
C SER A 320 -12.12 16.17 -24.35
N HIS A 321 -12.34 16.33 -25.66
CA HIS A 321 -11.96 17.51 -26.44
C HIS A 321 -12.76 18.77 -26.09
N GLU A 322 -13.90 18.63 -25.40
CA GLU A 322 -14.64 19.75 -24.82
C GLU A 322 -13.97 20.33 -23.57
N THR A 323 -12.94 19.69 -23.01
CA THR A 323 -12.45 20.00 -21.65
C THR A 323 -10.93 19.97 -21.41
N ASN A 324 -10.11 19.23 -22.18
CA ASN A 324 -8.69 19.01 -21.83
C ASN A 324 -7.64 19.55 -22.84
N GLY A 325 -7.91 20.73 -23.43
CA GLY A 325 -6.87 21.60 -24.00
C GLY A 325 -5.91 20.99 -25.04
N GLY A 326 -6.30 19.94 -25.77
CA GLY A 326 -5.50 19.36 -26.86
C GLY A 326 -4.31 18.49 -26.43
N HIS A 327 -3.99 18.36 -25.14
CA HIS A 327 -2.80 17.63 -24.67
C HIS A 327 -2.83 16.13 -25.02
N LEU A 328 -3.97 15.46 -24.77
CA LEU A 328 -4.13 14.04 -25.12
C LEU A 328 -4.13 13.82 -26.65
N ASN A 329 -4.63 14.77 -27.44
CA ASN A 329 -4.59 14.70 -28.90
C ASN A 329 -3.16 14.86 -29.45
N ASP A 330 -2.37 15.74 -28.84
CA ASP A 330 -0.94 15.90 -29.17
C ASP A 330 -0.16 14.62 -28.83
N LEU A 331 -0.42 14.03 -27.66
CA LEU A 331 0.17 12.76 -27.25
C LEU A 331 -0.18 11.62 -28.21
N VAL A 332 -1.45 11.45 -28.59
CA VAL A 332 -1.86 10.42 -29.57
C VAL A 332 -1.19 10.64 -30.94
N SER A 333 -0.98 11.90 -31.34
CA SER A 333 -0.27 12.24 -32.57
C SER A 333 1.22 11.86 -32.52
N ARG A 334 1.88 12.07 -31.37
CA ARG A 334 3.26 11.65 -31.11
C ARG A 334 3.39 10.13 -31.10
N LEU A 335 2.46 9.43 -30.43
CA LEU A 335 2.41 7.96 -30.39
C LEU A 335 2.27 7.35 -31.79
N ARG A 336 1.41 7.93 -32.64
CA ARG A 336 1.26 7.52 -34.06
C ARG A 336 2.55 7.69 -34.87
N THR A 337 3.30 8.75 -34.58
CA THR A 337 4.59 8.99 -35.24
C THR A 337 5.59 7.91 -34.84
N ASN A 338 5.64 7.56 -33.56
CA ASN A 338 6.50 6.49 -33.04
C ASN A 338 6.18 5.10 -33.62
N VAL A 339 4.90 4.77 -33.84
CA VAL A 339 4.51 3.50 -34.49
C VAL A 339 5.02 3.45 -35.94
N LYS A 340 4.77 4.52 -36.71
CA LYS A 340 5.21 4.60 -38.13
C LYS A 340 6.72 4.52 -38.28
N GLU A 341 7.48 5.06 -37.35
CA GLU A 341 8.95 4.98 -37.35
C GLU A 341 9.48 3.59 -36.98
N THR A 342 8.70 2.81 -36.23
CA THR A 342 9.05 1.44 -35.82
C THR A 342 8.80 0.48 -36.98
N ASP A 343 7.67 0.61 -37.68
CA ASP A 343 7.32 -0.20 -38.87
C ASP A 343 8.25 0.01 -40.07
N GLN A 344 8.97 1.14 -40.14
CA GLN A 344 9.94 1.44 -41.20
C GLN A 344 11.33 0.84 -40.95
N LYS A 345 11.60 0.32 -39.74
CA LYS A 345 12.93 -0.19 -39.33
C LYS A 345 13.00 -1.71 -39.16
N THR A 346 11.86 -2.40 -39.18
CA THR A 346 11.71 -3.85 -39.37
C THR A 346 11.49 -4.18 -40.83
#